data_AF-A0A7S2APF7-F1
#
_entry.id   AF-A0A7S2APF7-F1
#
_cell.length_a   1.000
_cell.length_b   1.000
_cell.length_c   1.000
_cell.angle_alpha   90.00
_cell.angle_beta   90.00
_cell.angle_gamma   90.00
#
_symmetry.space_group_name_H-M   'P 1'
#
loop_
_entity.id
_entity.type
_entity.pdbx_description
1 polymer ?
#
loop_
_entity_poly.entity_id
_entity_poly.type
_entity_poly.pdbx_seq_one_letter_code
_entity_poly.pdbx_strand_id
1 'polypeptide(L)'
;GQASPPPMSRGDAEDALRYCRWMAASYCYRWGALPTRLTEPELARRAAAIVGVDSTAILASELSDASQPYDPLLPRFLLALHIERNEVILSIRGTATLSDLFIDLIGDVVPFAAGVAHDGICDAARRLRLHVEDALQAALRQL
;
A
#
# COMPACT_ATOMS: atom_id res chain seq x y z
N GLY A 1 -33.12 8.82 14.01
CA GLY A 1 -31.95 8.71 14.90
C GLY A 1 -30.96 7.80 14.23
N GLN A 2 -29.71 8.22 14.02
CA GLN A 2 -28.69 7.31 13.54
C GLN A 2 -28.32 6.36 14.68
N ALA A 3 -28.57 5.07 14.48
CA ALA A 3 -28.10 4.04 15.40
C ALA A 3 -26.57 4.00 15.33
N SER A 4 -25.90 4.13 16.48
CA SER A 4 -24.46 3.88 16.53
C SER A 4 -24.17 2.42 16.18
N PRO A 5 -23.11 2.14 15.41
CA PRO A 5 -22.72 0.77 15.14
C PRO A 5 -22.39 0.05 16.46
N PRO A 6 -22.63 -1.27 16.55
CA PRO A 6 -22.27 -2.04 17.73
C PRO A 6 -20.76 -1.96 18.00
N PRO A 7 -20.34 -2.09 19.28
CA PRO A 7 -18.93 -2.08 19.62
C PRO A 7 -18.19 -3.26 18.96
N MET A 8 -16.99 -2.99 18.47
CA MET A 8 -16.10 -3.96 17.84
C MET A 8 -15.62 -5.00 18.86
N SER A 9 -15.51 -6.26 18.44
CA SER A 9 -14.93 -7.30 19.30
C SER A 9 -13.42 -7.06 19.48
N ARG A 10 -12.83 -7.62 20.54
CA ARG A 10 -11.38 -7.51 20.75
C ARG A 10 -10.58 -8.09 19.59
N GLY A 11 -10.99 -9.24 19.05
CA GLY A 11 -10.32 -9.89 17.92
C GLY A 11 -10.35 -9.04 16.67
N ASP A 12 -11.51 -8.45 16.34
CA ASP A 12 -11.65 -7.54 15.20
C ASP A 12 -10.79 -6.28 15.37
N ALA A 13 -10.69 -5.76 16.60
CA ALA A 13 -9.86 -4.59 16.90
C ALA A 13 -8.37 -4.90 16.75
N GLU A 14 -7.93 -6.08 17.20
CA GLU A 14 -6.54 -6.54 17.04
C GLU A 14 -6.19 -6.74 15.55
N ASP A 15 -7.12 -7.29 14.75
CA ASP A 15 -6.92 -7.48 13.32
C ASP A 15 -6.94 -6.14 12.55
N ALA A 16 -7.82 -5.21 12.92
CA ALA A 16 -7.83 -3.86 12.37
C ALA A 16 -6.51 -3.12 12.65
N LEU A 17 -6.00 -3.20 13.90
CA LEU A 17 -4.72 -2.61 14.26
C LEU A 17 -3.55 -3.21 13.47
N ARG A 18 -3.60 -4.50 13.15
CA ARG A 18 -2.62 -5.16 12.28
C ARG A 18 -2.61 -4.52 10.89
N TYR A 19 -3.76 -4.33 10.26
CA TYR A 19 -3.84 -3.65 8.96
C TYR A 19 -3.44 -2.17 9.04
N CYS A 20 -3.71 -1.48 10.15
CA CYS A 20 -3.19 -0.13 10.37
C CYS A 20 -1.66 -0.08 10.37
N ARG A 21 -0.97 -1.11 10.89
CA ARG A 21 0.50 -1.19 10.84
C ARG A 21 0.99 -1.40 9.40
N TRP A 22 0.33 -2.22 8.60
CA TRP A 22 0.65 -2.39 7.18
C TRP A 22 0.53 -1.09 6.40
N MET A 23 -0.58 -0.38 6.62
CA MET A 23 -0.78 0.95 6.05
C MET A 23 0.35 1.90 6.49
N ALA A 24 0.63 1.99 7.79
CA ALA A 24 1.68 2.87 8.31
C ALA A 24 3.10 2.51 7.79
N ALA A 25 3.37 1.22 7.57
CA ALA A 25 4.64 0.74 7.04
C ALA A 25 4.90 1.25 5.62
N SER A 26 3.86 1.45 4.81
CA SER A 26 4.00 2.08 3.49
C SER A 26 4.46 3.56 3.56
N TYR A 27 4.30 4.20 4.72
CA TYR A 27 4.78 5.56 5.04
C TYR A 27 6.08 5.56 5.85
N CYS A 28 6.83 4.45 5.91
CA CYS A 28 8.05 4.39 6.73
C CYS A 28 9.15 5.37 6.29
N TYR A 29 8.96 6.03 5.15
CA TYR A 29 9.80 7.12 4.65
C TYR A 29 8.99 8.41 4.51
N ARG A 30 9.56 9.52 4.99
CA ARG A 30 9.06 10.87 4.73
C ARG A 30 10.24 11.77 4.41
N TRP A 31 10.19 12.43 3.25
CA TRP A 31 11.19 13.40 2.84
C TRP A 31 11.40 14.48 3.93
N GLY A 32 12.65 14.68 4.36
CA GLY A 32 13.03 15.67 5.38
C GLY A 32 12.91 15.23 6.84
N ALA A 33 12.32 14.07 7.15
CA ALA A 33 12.24 13.54 8.52
C ALA A 33 13.31 12.48 8.84
N LEU A 34 14.01 11.98 7.82
CA LEU A 34 14.96 10.87 7.91
C LEU A 34 16.25 11.20 7.14
N PRO A 35 17.37 10.51 7.41
CA PRO A 35 18.61 10.66 6.64
C PRO A 35 18.33 10.58 5.14
N THR A 36 18.95 11.47 4.38
CA THR A 36 18.54 11.86 3.03
C THR A 36 18.61 10.77 1.95
N ARG A 37 19.02 9.54 2.26
CA ARG A 37 19.15 8.44 1.27
C ARG A 37 19.04 7.06 1.92
N LEU A 38 17.85 6.67 2.37
CA LEU A 38 17.58 5.25 2.60
C LEU A 38 17.35 4.56 1.25
N THR A 39 18.03 3.44 1.06
CA THR A 39 17.82 2.54 -0.08
C THR A 39 16.50 1.78 0.08
N GLU A 40 15.93 1.31 -1.03
CA GLU A 40 14.68 0.54 -0.99
C GLU A 40 14.76 -0.70 -0.07
N PRO A 41 15.85 -1.49 -0.04
CA PRO A 41 16.00 -2.59 0.93
C PRO A 41 16.01 -2.14 2.40
N GLU A 42 16.53 -0.95 2.70
CA GLU A 42 16.48 -0.39 4.06
C GLU A 42 15.07 0.03 4.44
N LEU A 43 14.32 0.59 3.49
CA LEU A 43 12.91 0.92 3.69
C LEU A 43 12.08 -0.34 3.91
N ALA A 44 12.26 -1.38 3.11
CA ALA A 44 11.59 -2.66 3.28
C ALA A 44 11.86 -3.30 4.66
N ARG A 45 13.11 -3.25 5.14
CA ARG A 45 13.44 -3.72 6.51
C ARG A 45 12.73 -2.92 7.59
N ARG A 46 12.64 -1.59 7.44
CA ARG A 46 11.92 -0.74 8.39
C ARG A 46 10.41 -0.99 8.35
N ALA A 47 9.85 -1.17 7.15
CA ALA A 47 8.46 -1.55 6.97
C ALA A 47 8.14 -2.88 7.67
N ALA A 48 8.97 -3.91 7.46
CA ALA A 48 8.87 -5.21 8.12
C ALA A 48 8.89 -5.09 9.66
N ALA A 49 9.77 -4.24 10.20
CA ALA A 49 9.83 -3.97 11.64
C ALA A 49 8.56 -3.27 12.18
N ILE A 50 7.94 -2.38 11.41
CA ILE A 50 6.68 -1.70 11.80
C ILE A 50 5.52 -2.69 11.89
N VAL A 51 5.42 -3.62 10.94
CA VAL A 51 4.34 -4.62 10.91
C VAL A 51 4.60 -5.80 11.86
N GLY A 52 5.87 -6.02 12.23
CA GLY A 52 6.29 -7.11 13.10
C GLY A 52 6.48 -8.44 12.37
N VAL A 53 7.00 -8.41 11.15
CA VAL A 53 7.32 -9.61 10.35
C VAL A 53 8.81 -9.66 10.00
N ASP A 54 9.29 -10.83 9.59
CA ASP A 54 10.63 -10.97 9.04
C ASP A 54 10.76 -10.20 7.71
N SER A 55 11.89 -9.55 7.47
CA SER A 55 12.08 -8.79 6.23
C SER A 55 12.02 -9.62 4.95
N THR A 56 12.26 -10.93 5.03
CA THR A 56 12.10 -11.87 3.91
C THR A 56 10.64 -12.09 3.52
N ALA A 57 9.69 -11.73 4.38
CA ALA A 57 8.27 -11.73 4.04
C ALA A 57 7.91 -10.62 3.04
N ILE A 58 8.75 -9.59 2.87
CA ILE A 58 8.55 -8.53 1.89
C ILE A 58 9.02 -9.03 0.52
N LEU A 59 8.08 -9.19 -0.40
CA LEU A 59 8.33 -9.76 -1.73
C LEU A 59 8.67 -8.70 -2.77
N ALA A 60 8.03 -7.54 -2.68
CA ALA A 60 8.27 -6.39 -3.55
C ALA A 60 7.91 -5.09 -2.83
N SER A 61 8.62 -4.01 -3.14
CA SER A 61 8.31 -2.70 -2.58
C SER A 61 8.77 -1.57 -3.50
N GLU A 62 7.98 -0.50 -3.53
CA GLU A 62 8.41 0.82 -3.99
C GLU A 62 7.96 1.82 -2.92
N LEU A 63 8.83 2.10 -1.95
CA LEU A 63 8.55 2.97 -0.79
C LEU A 63 9.22 4.33 -0.94
N SER A 64 10.31 4.40 -1.70
CA SER A 64 11.05 5.64 -1.95
C SER A 64 10.34 6.57 -2.94
N ASP A 65 10.31 7.87 -2.63
CA ASP A 65 9.80 8.89 -3.55
C ASP A 65 10.81 9.24 -4.65
N ALA A 66 12.06 8.77 -4.55
CA ALA A 66 13.11 9.12 -5.49
C ALA A 66 12.80 8.68 -6.93
N SER A 67 12.03 7.61 -7.12
CA SER A 67 11.59 7.12 -8.43
C SER A 67 10.26 7.71 -8.90
N GLN A 68 9.54 8.47 -8.06
CA GLN A 68 8.22 9.04 -8.41
C GLN A 68 8.21 9.94 -9.66
N PRO A 69 9.28 10.69 -10.00
CA PRO A 69 9.31 11.47 -11.25
C PRO A 69 9.19 10.63 -12.53
N TYR A 70 9.46 9.31 -12.49
CA TYR A 70 9.41 8.44 -13.68
C TYR A 70 8.00 7.89 -13.97
N ASP A 71 7.22 7.59 -12.94
CA ASP A 71 5.79 7.26 -13.06
C ASP A 71 5.02 7.91 -11.91
N PRO A 72 4.47 9.12 -12.13
CA PRO A 72 3.76 9.86 -11.08
C PRO A 72 2.41 9.24 -10.73
N LEU A 73 1.89 8.33 -11.56
CA LEU A 73 0.60 7.66 -11.36
C LEU A 73 0.75 6.29 -10.71
N LEU A 74 1.97 5.79 -10.53
CA LEU A 74 2.22 4.55 -9.79
C LEU A 74 2.28 4.85 -8.28
N PRO A 75 1.29 4.41 -7.49
CA PRO A 75 1.33 4.62 -6.05
C PRO A 75 2.48 3.83 -5.44
N ARG A 76 3.06 4.39 -4.38
CA ARG A 76 4.05 3.66 -3.56
C ARG A 76 3.37 2.51 -2.84
N PHE A 77 4.05 1.38 -2.73
CA PHE A 77 3.43 0.15 -2.24
C PHE A 77 4.41 -0.77 -1.52
N LEU A 78 3.84 -1.71 -0.79
CA LEU A 78 4.52 -2.81 -0.13
C LEU A 78 3.72 -4.09 -0.39
N LEU A 79 4.36 -5.12 -0.95
CA LEU A 79 3.79 -6.45 -1.14
C LEU A 79 4.51 -7.44 -0.22
N ALA A 80 3.74 -8.20 0.56
CA ALA A 80 4.27 -9.17 1.51
C ALA A 80 3.45 -10.46 1.57
N LEU A 81 4.11 -11.55 1.97
CA LEU A 81 3.52 -12.85 2.24
C LEU A 81 3.58 -13.15 3.74
N HIS A 82 2.42 -13.31 4.37
CA HIS A 82 2.30 -13.66 5.78
C HIS A 82 1.93 -15.14 5.93
N ILE A 83 2.95 -16.01 5.91
CA ILE A 83 2.76 -17.48 5.90
C ILE A 83 1.93 -17.98 7.09
N GLU A 84 2.19 -17.48 8.31
CA GLU A 84 1.48 -17.95 9.51
C GLU A 84 -0.05 -17.75 9.45
N ARG A 85 -0.50 -16.78 8.65
CA ARG A 85 -1.93 -16.47 8.46
C ARG A 85 -2.48 -16.90 7.10
N ASN A 86 -1.62 -17.43 6.23
CA ASN A 86 -1.93 -17.73 4.84
C ASN A 86 -2.52 -16.53 4.07
N GLU A 87 -1.88 -15.36 4.22
CA GLU A 87 -2.34 -14.11 3.60
C GLU A 87 -1.25 -13.47 2.72
N VAL A 88 -1.66 -12.89 1.59
CA VAL A 88 -0.84 -11.95 0.81
C VAL A 88 -1.37 -10.54 1.03
N ILE A 89 -0.48 -9.62 1.38
CA ILE A 89 -0.83 -8.24 1.74
C ILE A 89 -0.17 -7.29 0.75
N LEU A 90 -0.99 -6.58 -0.02
CA LEU A 90 -0.59 -5.44 -0.83
C LEU A 90 -1.05 -4.16 -0.13
N SER A 91 -0.11 -3.48 0.54
CA SER A 91 -0.36 -2.18 1.15
C SER A 91 -0.02 -1.08 0.16
N ILE A 92 -1.01 -0.26 -0.17
CA ILE A 92 -0.89 0.85 -1.11
C ILE A 92 -0.83 2.13 -0.28
N ARG A 93 0.23 2.92 -0.47
CA ARG A 93 0.38 4.22 0.16
C ARG A 93 -0.59 5.19 -0.50
N GLY A 94 -1.38 5.90 0.32
CA GLY A 94 -2.19 7.02 -0.16
C GLY A 94 -1.35 8.27 -0.42
N THR A 95 -2.04 9.35 -0.78
CA THR A 95 -1.48 10.65 -1.17
C THR A 95 -0.49 11.21 -0.15
N ALA A 96 0.81 11.16 -0.47
CA ALA A 96 1.91 11.66 0.37
C ALA A 96 2.65 12.84 -0.27
N THR A 97 2.50 13.03 -1.60
CA THR A 97 3.15 14.12 -2.34
C THR A 97 2.16 14.96 -3.15
N LEU A 98 2.60 16.14 -3.62
CA LEU A 98 1.84 17.04 -4.49
C LEU A 98 1.40 16.36 -5.81
N SER A 99 2.15 15.35 -6.27
CA SER A 99 1.82 14.56 -7.46
C SER A 99 0.58 13.70 -7.26
N ASP A 100 0.45 13.11 -6.06
CA ASP A 100 -0.71 12.30 -5.68
C ASP A 100 -1.98 13.17 -5.58
N LEU A 101 -1.83 14.46 -5.20
CA LEU A 101 -2.95 15.41 -5.19
C LEU A 101 -3.53 15.59 -6.60
N PHE A 102 -2.73 15.52 -7.67
CA PHE A 102 -3.25 15.62 -9.03
C PHE A 102 -4.09 14.41 -9.42
N ILE A 103 -3.78 13.21 -8.89
CA ILE A 103 -4.61 12.02 -9.06
C ILE A 103 -5.98 12.22 -8.39
N ASP A 104 -6.02 12.91 -7.26
CA ASP A 104 -7.27 13.17 -6.52
C ASP A 104 -8.09 14.36 -7.07
N LEU A 105 -7.43 15.30 -7.77
CA LEU A 105 -8.04 16.56 -8.22
C LEU A 105 -8.41 16.58 -9.71
N ILE A 106 -7.75 15.76 -10.52
CA ILE A 106 -7.93 15.71 -11.98
C ILE A 106 -8.34 14.29 -12.35
N GLY A 107 -9.64 14.03 -12.34
CA GLY A 107 -10.17 12.84 -12.96
C GLY A 107 -11.64 12.98 -13.25
N ASP A 108 -12.01 12.53 -14.44
CA ASP A 108 -13.40 12.38 -14.78
C ASP A 108 -13.99 11.17 -14.03
N VAL A 109 -15.31 11.16 -13.99
CA VAL A 109 -16.08 10.02 -13.51
C VAL A 109 -16.18 9.02 -14.68
N VAL A 110 -15.63 7.82 -14.49
CA VAL A 110 -15.64 6.75 -15.51
C VAL A 110 -16.50 5.57 -15.06
N PRO A 111 -17.17 4.85 -15.98
CA PRO A 111 -17.87 3.62 -15.63
C PRO A 111 -16.92 2.57 -15.04
N PHE A 112 -17.29 1.99 -13.90
CA PHE A 112 -16.51 0.94 -13.24
C PHE A 112 -17.44 -0.05 -12.52
N ALA A 113 -17.31 -1.34 -12.85
CA ALA A 113 -18.21 -2.40 -12.40
C ALA A 113 -19.70 -2.03 -12.63
N ALA A 114 -20.52 -2.01 -11.59
CA ALA A 114 -21.94 -1.64 -11.64
C ALA A 114 -22.20 -0.14 -11.33
N GLY A 115 -21.15 0.69 -11.31
CA GLY A 115 -21.26 2.10 -10.97
C GLY A 115 -20.21 2.93 -11.69
N VAL A 116 -19.64 3.90 -10.98
CA VAL A 116 -18.61 4.80 -11.50
C VAL A 116 -17.44 4.90 -10.53
N ALA A 117 -16.28 5.23 -11.05
CA ALA A 117 -15.05 5.44 -10.30
C ALA A 117 -14.32 6.71 -10.79
N HIS A 118 -13.34 7.14 -10.00
CA HIS A 118 -12.44 8.23 -10.37
C HIS A 118 -11.39 7.72 -11.36
N ASP A 119 -11.28 8.33 -12.54
CA ASP A 119 -10.40 7.85 -13.61
C ASP A 119 -8.93 7.74 -13.16
N GLY A 120 -8.42 8.75 -12.45
CA GLY A 120 -7.06 8.73 -11.90
C GLY A 120 -6.79 7.55 -10.95
N ILE A 121 -7.79 7.13 -10.15
CA ILE A 121 -7.66 5.98 -9.26
C ILE A 121 -7.66 4.68 -10.08
N CYS A 122 -8.49 4.60 -11.13
CA CYS A 122 -8.51 3.46 -12.04
C CYS A 122 -7.18 3.29 -12.77
N ASP A 123 -6.58 4.39 -13.22
CA ASP A 123 -5.27 4.39 -13.88
C ASP A 123 -4.15 3.97 -12.94
N ALA A 124 -4.11 4.51 -11.72
CA ALA A 124 -3.17 4.12 -10.69
C ALA A 124 -3.27 2.63 -10.35
N ALA A 125 -4.50 2.13 -10.18
CA ALA A 125 -4.76 0.71 -9.92
C ALA A 125 -4.30 -0.18 -11.09
N ARG A 126 -4.51 0.24 -12.34
CA ARG A 126 -4.07 -0.52 -13.52
C ARG A 126 -2.55 -0.59 -13.62
N ARG A 127 -1.86 0.53 -13.39
CA ARG A 127 -0.38 0.60 -13.38
C ARG A 127 0.19 -0.27 -12.27
N LEU A 128 -0.35 -0.13 -11.06
CA LEU A 128 0.06 -0.94 -9.93
C LEU A 128 -0.13 -2.43 -10.21
N ARG A 129 -1.31 -2.83 -10.73
CA ARG A 129 -1.58 -4.23 -11.08
C ARG A 129 -0.50 -4.79 -12.00
N LEU A 130 -0.18 -4.10 -13.10
CA LEU A 130 0.86 -4.52 -14.03
C LEU A 130 2.23 -4.63 -13.35
N HIS A 131 2.53 -3.69 -12.46
CA HIS A 131 3.80 -3.64 -11.76
C HIS A 131 3.99 -4.78 -10.76
N VAL A 132 2.94 -5.17 -10.04
CA VAL A 132 3.02 -6.22 -9.00
C VAL A 132 2.57 -7.60 -9.47
N GLU A 133 2.10 -7.74 -10.71
CA GLU A 133 1.43 -8.95 -11.20
C GLU A 133 2.25 -10.22 -10.96
N ASP A 134 3.51 -10.24 -11.40
CA ASP A 134 4.38 -11.41 -11.28
C ASP A 134 4.66 -11.78 -9.82
N ALA A 135 4.99 -10.78 -9.00
CA ALA A 135 5.28 -10.98 -7.58
C ALA A 135 4.03 -11.45 -6.82
N LEU A 136 2.87 -10.88 -7.13
CA LEU A 136 1.59 -11.26 -6.55
C LEU A 136 1.20 -12.69 -6.91
N GLN A 137 1.34 -13.08 -8.19
CA GLN A 137 1.07 -14.45 -8.64
C GLN A 137 2.03 -15.45 -8.00
N ALA A 138 3.32 -15.10 -7.87
CA ALA A 138 4.30 -15.93 -7.18
C ALA A 138 3.96 -16.10 -5.68
N ALA A 139 3.47 -15.05 -5.03
CA ALA A 139 3.04 -15.09 -3.64
C ALA A 139 1.81 -16.00 -3.44
N LEU A 140 0.80 -15.85 -4.30
CA LEU A 140 -0.44 -16.62 -4.23
C LEU A 140 -0.22 -18.12 -4.45
N ARG A 141 0.83 -18.53 -5.17
CA ARG A 141 1.21 -19.95 -5.34
C ARG A 141 1.87 -20.58 -4.12
N GLN A 142 2.23 -19.77 -3.12
CA GLN A 142 2.87 -20.22 -1.88
C GLN A 142 1.86 -20.36 -0.72
N LEU A 143 0.60 -19.94 -0.94
CA LEU A 143 -0.53 -20.13 -0.03
C LEU A 143 -1.17 -21.51 -0.18
#